data_AF-A0A223SC73-F1
#
_entry.id   AF-A0A223SC73-F1
#
_cell.length_a   1.000
_cell.length_b   1.000
_cell.length_c   1.000
_cell.angle_alpha   90.00
_cell.angle_beta   90.00
_cell.angle_gamma   90.00
#
_symmetry.space_group_name_H-M   'P 1'
#
loop_
_entity.id
_entity.type
_entity.pdbx_description
1 polymer ?
#
loop_
_entity_poly.entity_id
_entity_poly.type
_entity_poly.pdbx_seq_one_letter_code
_entity_poly.pdbx_strand_id
1 'polypeptide(L)'
;MTDQDLVHALRSNRIQPSDAYARLYDAYGEELYRECWVSLRDTDMAHTVLRDTFIVARAHIDRLSDSARLREWLIAIARAECARHPVAARASATALAAPTNQMAAPISGEYAEQFTGESPLCHRPPCLRLRVLSGVTGPDLSGYRAHIAERANAFDRCGFPLPPSTKRPDALSSRLVPGLILAACALLILVLVVYVCVRTTPAPMPWPIDPIVTMSG
;
A
#
# COMPACT_ATOMS: atom_id res chain seq x y z
N MET A 1 -20.82 20.42 7.83
CA MET A 1 -20.57 19.20 7.04
C MET A 1 -20.30 18.10 8.04
N THR A 2 -21.05 16.99 8.01
CA THR A 2 -20.84 15.87 8.93
C THR A 2 -19.82 14.87 8.36
N ASP A 3 -19.29 13.99 9.20
CA ASP A 3 -18.39 12.93 8.76
C ASP A 3 -19.07 11.96 7.79
N GLN A 4 -20.36 11.70 8.00
CA GLN A 4 -21.16 10.89 7.08
C GLN A 4 -21.23 11.54 5.69
N ASP A 5 -21.40 12.87 5.60
CA ASP A 5 -21.41 13.58 4.32
C ASP A 5 -20.05 13.48 3.60
N LEU A 6 -18.95 13.55 4.35
CA LEU A 6 -17.59 13.45 3.82
C LEU A 6 -17.28 12.02 3.34
N VAL A 7 -17.65 11.00 4.11
CA VAL A 7 -17.51 9.58 3.70
C VAL A 7 -18.34 9.32 2.43
N HIS A 8 -19.60 9.77 2.40
CA HIS A 8 -20.43 9.65 1.21
C HIS A 8 -19.80 10.37 0.01
N ALA A 9 -19.23 11.56 0.22
CA ALA A 9 -18.59 12.31 -0.85
C ALA A 9 -17.35 11.62 -1.42
N LEU A 10 -16.54 10.99 -0.56
CA LEU A 10 -15.34 10.25 -0.96
C LEU A 10 -15.67 8.93 -1.67
N ARG A 11 -16.75 8.24 -1.27
CA ARG A 11 -17.22 6.99 -1.89
C ARG A 11 -17.94 7.20 -3.22
N SER A 12 -18.60 8.35 -3.38
CA SER A 12 -19.43 8.60 -4.55
C SER A 12 -18.58 8.87 -5.80
N ASN A 13 -18.73 8.01 -6.81
CA ASN A 13 -18.12 8.22 -8.11
C ASN A 13 -18.78 9.37 -8.91
N ARG A 14 -19.92 9.91 -8.44
CA ARG A 14 -20.61 11.05 -9.08
C ARG A 14 -19.99 12.40 -8.70
N ILE A 15 -19.26 12.46 -7.59
CA ILE A 15 -18.64 13.70 -7.12
C ILE A 15 -17.27 13.81 -7.78
N GLN A 16 -16.98 14.98 -8.36
CA GLN A 16 -15.67 15.21 -8.97
C GLN A 16 -14.56 15.01 -7.94
N PRO A 17 -13.43 14.39 -8.33
CA PRO A 17 -12.39 14.10 -7.37
C PRO A 17 -11.87 15.32 -6.60
N SER A 18 -11.68 16.44 -7.30
CA SER A 18 -11.30 17.73 -6.73
C SER A 18 -12.23 18.21 -5.63
N ASP A 19 -13.54 18.07 -5.82
CA ASP A 19 -14.54 18.57 -4.88
C ASP A 19 -14.56 17.73 -3.60
N ALA A 20 -14.42 16.41 -3.72
CA ALA A 20 -14.33 15.54 -2.56
C ALA A 20 -13.08 15.86 -1.71
N TYR A 21 -11.93 16.08 -2.36
CA TYR A 21 -10.70 16.49 -1.67
C TYR A 21 -10.78 17.90 -1.08
N ALA A 22 -11.45 18.84 -1.75
CA ALA A 22 -11.69 20.18 -1.24
C ALA A 22 -12.49 20.13 0.06
N ARG A 23 -13.61 19.38 0.08
CA ARG A 23 -14.42 19.21 1.30
C ARG A 23 -13.65 18.54 2.43
N LEU A 24 -12.84 17.52 2.11
CA LEU A 24 -11.98 16.85 3.08
C LEU A 24 -10.93 17.81 3.66
N TYR A 25 -10.31 18.63 2.80
CA TYR A 25 -9.36 19.66 3.22
C TYR A 25 -10.01 20.70 4.12
N ASP A 26 -11.17 21.22 3.71
CA ASP A 26 -11.86 22.28 4.44
C ASP A 26 -12.34 21.80 5.82
N ALA A 27 -12.60 20.49 6.00
CA ALA A 27 -12.96 19.89 7.28
C ALA A 27 -11.75 19.49 8.15
N TYR A 28 -10.74 18.84 7.57
CA TYR A 28 -9.68 18.15 8.33
C TYR A 28 -8.25 18.56 7.96
N GLY A 29 -8.08 19.37 6.91
CA GLY A 29 -6.77 19.68 6.33
C GLY A 29 -5.80 20.34 7.31
N GLU A 30 -6.27 21.28 8.13
CA GLU A 30 -5.43 21.96 9.11
C GLU A 30 -5.02 21.04 10.26
N GLU A 31 -5.95 20.23 10.76
CA GLU A 31 -5.68 19.29 11.85
C GLU A 31 -4.65 18.23 11.42
N LEU A 32 -4.86 17.64 10.25
CA LEU A 32 -3.96 16.63 9.71
C LEU A 32 -2.59 17.22 9.38
N TYR A 33 -2.54 18.45 8.85
CA TYR A 33 -1.26 19.15 8.64
C TYR A 33 -0.48 19.31 9.95
N ARG A 34 -1.18 19.70 11.03
CA ARG A 34 -0.57 19.88 12.35
C ARG A 34 0.01 18.58 12.88
N GLU A 35 -0.73 17.47 12.79
CA GLU A 35 -0.23 16.14 13.18
C GLU A 35 1.02 15.74 12.38
N CYS A 36 1.01 15.97 11.06
CA CYS A 36 2.15 15.70 10.20
C CYS A 36 3.38 16.55 10.57
N TRP A 37 3.18 17.85 10.79
CA TRP A 37 4.26 18.77 11.14
C TRP A 37 4.86 18.46 12.51
N VAL A 38 4.04 18.13 13.51
CA VAL A 38 4.52 17.71 14.84
C VAL A 38 5.41 16.48 14.75
N SER A 39 5.06 15.53 13.87
CA SER A 39 5.79 14.27 13.67
C SER A 39 7.09 14.43 12.88
N LEU A 40 7.10 15.31 11.87
CA LEU A 40 8.18 15.39 10.87
C LEU A 40 9.11 16.59 11.07
N ARG A 41 8.60 17.69 11.64
CA ARG A 41 9.32 18.98 11.82
C ARG A 41 9.91 19.57 10.53
N ASP A 42 9.34 19.19 9.39
CA ASP A 42 9.70 19.66 8.04
C ASP A 42 8.41 20.05 7.30
N THR A 43 8.32 21.31 6.86
CA THR A 43 7.14 21.88 6.21
C THR A 43 6.81 21.20 4.87
N ASP A 44 7.83 20.90 4.06
CA ASP A 44 7.65 20.30 2.74
C ASP A 44 7.33 18.82 2.86
N MET A 45 7.93 18.13 3.83
CA MET A 45 7.57 16.74 4.14
C MET A 45 6.16 16.64 4.71
N ALA A 46 5.77 17.55 5.62
CA ALA A 46 4.42 17.58 6.17
C ALA A 46 3.36 17.83 5.08
N HIS A 47 3.64 18.72 4.12
CA HIS A 47 2.80 18.93 2.95
C HIS A 47 2.66 17.66 2.09
N THR A 48 3.79 17.01 1.80
CA THR A 48 3.85 15.76 1.03
C THR A 48 3.05 14.65 1.71
N VAL A 49 3.24 14.46 3.01
CA VAL A 49 2.54 13.42 3.78
C VAL A 49 1.05 13.71 3.92
N LEU A 50 0.64 14.98 4.04
CA LEU A 50 -0.77 15.35 4.01
C LEU A 50 -1.43 15.02 2.67
N ARG A 51 -0.74 15.31 1.55
CA ARG A 51 -1.20 14.90 0.22
C ARG A 51 -1.37 13.39 0.14
N ASP A 52 -0.38 12.64 0.59
CA ASP A 52 -0.39 11.17 0.54
C ASP A 52 -1.51 10.60 1.41
N THR A 53 -1.73 11.18 2.59
CA THR A 53 -2.85 10.85 3.48
C THR A 53 -4.19 10.97 2.76
N PHE A 54 -4.41 12.03 1.98
CA PHE A 54 -5.66 12.19 1.21
C PHE A 54 -5.81 11.16 0.11
N ILE A 55 -4.71 10.85 -0.59
CA ILE A 55 -4.70 9.82 -1.63
C ILE A 55 -5.06 8.46 -1.03
N VAL A 56 -4.44 8.07 0.09
CA VAL A 56 -4.72 6.82 0.81
C VAL A 56 -6.16 6.81 1.32
N ALA A 57 -6.60 7.91 1.94
CA ALA A 57 -7.96 8.03 2.46
C ALA A 57 -9.00 7.80 1.37
N ARG A 58 -8.86 8.40 0.19
CA ARG A 58 -9.81 8.16 -0.91
C ARG A 58 -9.73 6.72 -1.42
N ALA A 59 -8.53 6.18 -1.60
CA ALA A 59 -8.36 4.85 -2.15
C ALA A 59 -8.95 3.74 -1.25
N HIS A 60 -8.99 3.97 0.06
CA HIS A 60 -9.39 2.97 1.06
C HIS A 60 -10.63 3.35 1.87
N ILE A 61 -11.37 4.38 1.46
CA ILE A 61 -12.57 4.86 2.17
C ILE A 61 -13.66 3.78 2.30
N ASP A 62 -13.72 2.83 1.37
CA ASP A 62 -14.67 1.72 1.42
C ASP A 62 -14.38 0.73 2.55
N ARG A 63 -13.17 0.76 3.13
CA ARG A 63 -12.80 -0.11 4.25
C ARG A 63 -13.27 0.45 5.59
N LEU A 64 -13.52 1.76 5.68
CA LEU A 64 -13.99 2.39 6.91
C LEU A 64 -15.44 1.99 7.19
N SER A 65 -15.63 1.07 8.14
CA SER A 65 -16.98 0.54 8.42
C SER A 65 -17.90 1.55 9.13
N ASP A 66 -17.33 2.39 9.98
CA ASP A 66 -18.06 3.37 10.78
C ASP A 66 -17.66 4.79 10.39
N SER A 67 -18.62 5.55 9.84
CA SER A 67 -18.39 6.93 9.42
C SER A 67 -18.16 7.89 10.59
N ALA A 68 -18.65 7.58 11.79
CA ALA A 68 -18.40 8.41 12.98
C ALA A 68 -16.94 8.38 13.44
N ARG A 69 -16.15 7.43 12.93
CA ARG A 69 -14.72 7.27 13.23
C ARG A 69 -13.81 7.85 12.15
N LEU A 70 -14.35 8.66 11.23
CA LEU A 70 -13.60 9.22 10.11
C LEU A 70 -12.39 10.01 10.59
N ARG A 71 -12.57 10.83 11.64
CA ARG A 71 -11.49 11.64 12.20
C ARG A 71 -10.34 10.78 12.72
N GLU A 72 -10.63 9.82 13.60
CA GLU A 72 -9.60 8.93 14.17
C GLU A 72 -8.91 8.12 13.07
N TRP A 73 -9.67 7.70 12.06
CA TRP A 73 -9.16 6.96 10.93
C TRP A 73 -8.19 7.78 10.07
N LEU A 74 -8.53 9.04 9.77
CA LEU A 74 -7.65 9.94 9.03
C LEU A 74 -6.35 10.25 9.79
N ILE A 75 -6.43 10.47 11.11
CA ILE A 75 -5.25 10.67 11.96
C ILE A 75 -4.38 9.41 11.97
N ALA A 76 -4.99 8.22 12.03
CA ALA A 76 -4.26 6.95 11.97
C ALA A 76 -3.52 6.78 10.63
N ILE A 77 -4.15 7.14 9.51
CA ILE A 77 -3.50 7.15 8.19
C ILE A 77 -2.33 8.14 8.18
N ALA A 78 -2.56 9.38 8.63
CA ALA A 78 -1.52 10.41 8.68
C ALA A 78 -0.29 9.94 9.47
N ARG A 79 -0.51 9.33 10.64
CA ARG A 79 0.57 8.76 11.47
C ARG A 79 1.28 7.61 10.77
N ALA A 80 0.55 6.73 10.09
CA ALA A 80 1.15 5.64 9.31
C ALA A 80 1.97 6.17 8.13
N GLU A 81 1.54 7.22 7.44
CA GLU A 81 2.33 7.88 6.39
C GLU A 81 3.54 8.61 6.99
N CYS A 82 3.41 9.34 8.10
CA CYS A 82 4.56 9.96 8.79
C CYS A 82 5.61 8.93 9.21
N ALA A 83 5.20 7.77 9.71
CA ALA A 83 6.11 6.71 10.14
C ALA A 83 6.94 6.12 8.98
N ARG A 84 6.50 6.29 7.72
CA ARG A 84 7.28 5.91 6.53
C ARG A 84 8.40 6.89 6.20
N HIS A 85 8.40 8.06 6.85
CA HIS A 85 9.44 9.09 6.75
C HIS A 85 10.12 9.28 8.11
N PRO A 86 10.76 8.25 8.70
CA PRO A 86 11.42 8.40 9.98
C PRO A 86 12.49 9.48 9.88
N VAL A 87 12.47 10.42 10.82
CA VAL A 87 13.37 11.59 10.93
C VAL A 87 14.86 11.21 11.03
N ALA A 88 15.18 9.93 11.15
CA ALA A 88 16.51 9.37 11.37
C ALA A 88 17.36 9.21 10.09
N ALA A 89 17.65 10.28 9.35
CA ALA A 89 18.65 10.24 8.27
C ALA A 89 19.27 11.59 7.83
N ARG A 90 19.22 12.65 8.64
CA ARG A 90 19.87 13.95 8.25
C ARG A 90 21.04 14.36 9.14
N ALA A 91 21.20 13.74 10.32
CA ALA A 91 22.39 13.90 11.15
C ALA A 91 23.57 13.02 10.68
N SER A 92 23.30 11.89 10.01
CA SER A 92 24.36 10.92 9.63
C SER A 92 24.89 11.09 8.20
N ALA A 93 24.19 11.81 7.31
CA ALA A 93 24.64 12.07 5.95
C ALA A 93 25.39 13.40 5.80
N THR A 94 25.09 14.38 6.67
CA THR A 94 25.73 15.72 6.62
C THR A 94 27.09 15.75 7.33
N ALA A 95 27.44 14.71 8.09
CA ALA A 95 28.75 14.58 8.75
C ALA A 95 29.83 13.94 7.85
N LEU A 96 29.47 13.39 6.68
CA LEU A 96 30.43 12.67 5.82
C LEU A 96 30.60 13.24 4.41
N ALA A 97 29.99 14.38 4.09
CA ALA A 97 30.14 14.99 2.77
C ALA A 97 30.06 16.52 2.78
N ALA A 98 31.19 17.16 3.11
CA ALA A 98 31.65 18.37 2.44
C ALA A 98 33.20 18.32 2.44
N PRO A 99 33.92 18.84 1.43
CA PRO A 99 33.50 19.91 0.50
C PRO A 99 33.89 19.69 -1.00
N THR A 100 33.33 20.48 -1.93
CA THR A 100 34.06 21.40 -2.86
C THR A 100 33.17 21.96 -4.00
N ASN A 101 33.14 23.31 -4.05
CA ASN A 101 32.84 24.29 -5.11
C ASN A 101 32.58 23.83 -6.57
N GLN A 102 31.48 24.25 -7.23
CA GLN A 102 31.24 25.43 -8.13
C GLN A 102 30.82 24.87 -9.53
N MET A 103 29.86 25.39 -10.31
CA MET A 103 29.59 26.78 -10.71
C MET A 103 28.21 26.93 -11.41
N ALA A 104 27.51 28.04 -11.14
CA ALA A 104 26.57 28.89 -11.95
C ALA A 104 25.60 28.24 -12.98
N ALA A 105 24.26 28.42 -13.06
CA ALA A 105 23.26 29.51 -12.82
C ALA A 105 22.44 29.70 -14.15
N PRO A 106 21.31 30.45 -14.24
CA PRO A 106 20.27 30.83 -13.27
C PRO A 106 18.85 30.42 -13.75
N ILE A 107 17.85 30.48 -12.88
CA ILE A 107 16.48 30.79 -13.33
C ILE A 107 16.04 32.03 -12.56
N SER A 108 16.18 33.17 -13.21
CA SER A 108 15.52 34.42 -12.82
C SER A 108 14.01 34.23 -12.96
N GLY A 109 13.28 34.58 -11.91
CA GLY A 109 11.83 34.49 -11.87
C GLY A 109 11.30 34.94 -10.52
N GLU A 110 11.54 36.21 -10.20
CA GLU A 110 10.46 37.12 -9.78
C GLU A 110 9.45 36.60 -8.75
N TYR A 111 9.83 36.56 -7.46
CA TYR A 111 8.89 36.62 -6.32
C TYR A 111 9.58 37.26 -5.12
N ALA A 112 9.97 38.53 -5.25
CA ALA A 112 10.31 39.37 -4.12
C ALA A 112 9.11 40.27 -3.80
N GLU A 113 8.20 39.80 -2.95
CA GLU A 113 7.27 40.71 -2.25
C GLU A 113 7.20 40.35 -0.76
N GLN A 114 7.93 41.15 0.01
CA GLN A 114 7.40 41.86 1.18
C GLN A 114 6.46 41.06 2.11
N PHE A 115 7.02 40.37 3.09
CA PHE A 115 6.25 39.95 4.28
C PHE A 115 6.93 40.49 5.54
N THR A 116 6.36 41.60 6.03
CA THR A 116 6.74 42.31 7.25
C THR A 116 6.35 41.50 8.49
N GLY A 117 7.34 41.21 9.34
CA GLY A 117 7.24 41.00 10.79
C GLY A 117 5.98 40.33 11.34
N GLU A 118 5.97 39.00 11.38
CA GLU A 118 5.11 38.24 12.29
C GLU A 118 5.92 37.15 13.01
N SER A 119 5.60 36.98 14.30
CA SER A 119 6.24 36.13 15.30
C SER A 119 6.40 34.66 14.86
N PRO A 120 7.47 33.92 15.24
CA PRO A 120 7.83 32.61 14.68
C PRO A 120 6.98 31.42 15.20
N LEU A 121 5.67 31.61 15.42
CA LEU A 121 4.81 30.58 16.02
C LEU A 121 3.66 30.05 15.15
N CYS A 122 3.67 30.26 13.82
CA CYS A 122 2.86 29.43 12.92
C CYS A 122 3.28 29.61 11.44
N HIS A 123 4.25 28.82 10.96
CA HIS A 123 4.60 28.79 9.53
C HIS A 123 3.53 27.98 8.76
N ARG A 124 2.34 28.56 8.57
CA ARG A 124 1.33 28.07 7.63
C ARG A 124 1.76 28.59 6.25
N PRO A 125 2.27 27.75 5.32
CA PRO A 125 2.66 28.27 4.01
C PRO A 125 1.42 28.92 3.35
N PRO A 126 1.53 30.15 2.80
CA PRO A 126 0.40 30.98 2.35
C PRO A 126 -0.56 30.33 1.34
N CYS A 127 -0.23 29.16 0.80
CA CYS A 127 -0.98 28.45 -0.22
C CYS A 127 -1.11 26.94 0.04
N LEU A 128 -1.07 26.51 1.31
CA LEU A 128 -1.13 25.08 1.67
C LEU A 128 -2.31 24.35 1.00
N ARG A 129 -3.50 24.93 1.05
CA ARG A 129 -4.71 24.36 0.42
C ARG A 129 -4.52 24.16 -1.08
N LEU A 130 -4.10 25.21 -1.79
CA LEU A 130 -3.88 25.15 -3.23
C LEU A 130 -2.84 24.10 -3.59
N ARG A 131 -1.72 24.06 -2.86
CA ARG A 131 -0.61 23.11 -3.10
C ARG A 131 -1.02 21.67 -2.82
N VAL A 132 -1.79 21.40 -1.77
CA VAL A 132 -2.33 20.06 -1.48
C VAL A 132 -3.31 19.65 -2.57
N LEU A 133 -4.29 20.49 -2.87
CA LEU A 133 -5.33 20.13 -3.84
C LEU A 133 -4.76 19.92 -5.25
N SER A 134 -3.86 20.79 -5.72
CA SER A 134 -3.18 20.60 -7.01
C SER A 134 -2.35 19.31 -7.03
N GLY A 135 -1.65 19.02 -5.93
CA GLY A 135 -0.86 17.80 -5.77
C GLY A 135 -1.69 16.52 -5.66
N VAL A 136 -2.96 16.59 -5.29
CA VAL A 136 -3.83 15.41 -5.25
C VAL A 136 -4.58 15.22 -6.59
N THR A 137 -4.97 16.30 -7.26
CA THR A 137 -5.86 16.23 -8.44
C THR A 137 -5.15 16.26 -9.79
N GLY A 138 -3.86 16.62 -9.85
CA GLY A 138 -3.11 16.72 -11.11
C GLY A 138 -3.22 15.46 -11.99
N PRO A 139 -3.41 15.59 -13.32
CA PRO A 139 -3.54 14.45 -14.23
C PRO A 139 -2.24 13.62 -14.29
N ASP A 140 -1.08 14.31 -14.29
CA ASP A 140 0.26 13.69 -14.33
C ASP A 140 0.60 12.88 -13.07
N LEU A 141 -0.21 13.03 -12.01
CA LEU A 141 0.00 12.37 -10.73
C LEU A 141 -0.78 11.05 -10.61
N SER A 142 -1.43 10.58 -11.67
CA SER A 142 -2.18 9.31 -11.67
C SER A 142 -1.33 8.10 -11.25
N GLY A 143 -0.12 7.96 -11.82
CA GLY A 143 0.83 6.90 -11.43
C GLY A 143 1.31 7.05 -9.99
N TYR A 144 1.57 8.28 -9.55
CA TYR A 144 1.92 8.58 -8.15
C TYR A 144 0.80 8.16 -7.19
N ARG A 145 -0.46 8.52 -7.50
CA ARG A 145 -1.63 8.13 -6.71
C ARG A 145 -1.79 6.62 -6.60
N ALA A 146 -1.64 5.91 -7.73
CA ALA A 146 -1.72 4.45 -7.75
C ALA A 146 -0.64 3.83 -6.85
N HIS A 147 0.61 4.31 -6.95
CA HIS A 147 1.71 3.84 -6.11
C HIS A 147 1.45 4.09 -4.60
N ILE A 148 0.98 5.29 -4.23
CA ILE A 148 0.66 5.61 -2.83
C ILE A 148 -0.50 4.73 -2.32
N ALA A 149 -1.54 4.54 -3.13
CA ALA A 149 -2.68 3.70 -2.76
C ALA A 149 -2.26 2.24 -2.54
N GLU A 150 -1.38 1.71 -3.40
CA GLU A 150 -0.90 0.32 -3.33
C GLU A 150 0.01 0.08 -2.12
N ARG A 151 0.95 0.98 -1.83
CA ARG A 151 1.87 0.82 -0.67
C ARG A 151 1.16 0.92 0.68
N ALA A 152 -0.03 1.49 0.72
CA ALA A 152 -0.86 1.61 1.91
C ALA A 152 -1.97 0.56 1.90
N ASN A 153 -1.63 -0.74 1.91
CA ASN A 153 -2.62 -1.82 1.78
C ASN A 153 -2.92 -2.59 3.09
N ALA A 154 -2.14 -2.38 4.15
CA ALA A 154 -2.28 -3.09 5.42
C ALA A 154 -3.29 -2.38 6.33
N PHE A 155 -4.50 -2.93 6.41
CA PHE A 155 -5.57 -2.47 7.29
C PHE A 155 -6.15 -3.62 8.11
N ASP A 156 -6.64 -3.30 9.31
CA ASP A 156 -7.39 -4.23 10.14
C ASP A 156 -8.83 -4.46 9.59
N ARG A 157 -9.62 -5.27 10.29
CA ARG A 157 -11.01 -5.56 9.91
C ARG A 157 -11.94 -4.35 10.01
N CYS A 158 -11.61 -3.35 10.82
CA CYS A 158 -12.37 -2.10 10.94
C CYS A 158 -11.96 -1.06 9.89
N GLY A 159 -10.94 -1.37 9.09
CA GLY A 159 -10.36 -0.48 8.10
C GLY A 159 -9.27 0.44 8.64
N PHE A 160 -8.79 0.28 9.88
CA PHE A 160 -7.70 1.11 10.43
C PHE A 160 -6.33 0.62 9.95
N PRO A 161 -5.40 1.53 9.63
CA PRO A 161 -4.09 1.14 9.13
C PRO A 161 -3.32 0.37 10.22
N LEU A 162 -2.71 -0.74 9.82
CA LEU A 162 -1.83 -1.50 10.70
C LEU A 162 -0.46 -0.81 10.73
N PRO A 163 0.24 -0.82 11.87
CA PRO A 163 1.62 -0.37 11.92
C PRO A 163 2.44 -1.18 10.90
N PRO A 164 3.43 -0.57 10.22
CA PRO A 164 4.31 -1.31 9.33
C PRO A 164 4.91 -2.47 10.13
N SER A 165 4.60 -3.70 9.72
CA SER A 165 5.09 -4.88 10.43
C SER A 165 6.61 -4.84 10.39
N THR A 166 7.26 -4.78 11.54
CA THR A 166 8.71 -4.90 11.67
C THR A 166 9.19 -6.32 11.34
N LYS A 167 8.30 -7.21 10.87
CA LYS A 167 8.69 -8.48 10.28
C LYS A 167 9.61 -8.21 9.10
N ARG A 168 10.92 -8.35 9.38
CA ARG A 168 11.95 -8.80 8.46
C ARG A 168 11.27 -9.75 7.45
N PRO A 169 11.37 -9.49 6.13
CA PRO A 169 10.65 -10.30 5.16
C PRO A 169 10.98 -11.76 5.40
N ASP A 170 9.93 -12.56 5.70
CA ASP A 170 9.99 -14.02 5.78
C ASP A 170 10.20 -14.57 4.35
N ALA A 171 11.30 -14.17 3.70
CA ALA A 171 11.71 -14.55 2.35
C ALA A 171 11.93 -16.07 2.18
N LEU A 172 11.88 -16.83 3.28
CA LEU A 172 12.01 -18.28 3.28
C LEU A 172 10.66 -19.03 3.20
N SER A 173 9.53 -18.40 3.55
CA SER A 173 8.25 -19.11 3.70
C SER A 173 7.46 -19.24 2.39
N SER A 174 7.70 -18.36 1.41
CA SER A 174 6.97 -18.33 0.13
C SER A 174 7.47 -19.35 -0.91
N ARG A 175 8.56 -20.09 -0.61
CA ARG A 175 9.16 -21.06 -1.55
C ARG A 175 8.79 -22.53 -1.30
N LEU A 176 8.10 -22.83 -0.20
CA LEU A 176 7.76 -24.22 0.17
C LEU A 176 6.35 -24.64 -0.30
N VAL A 177 5.45 -23.69 -0.57
CA VAL A 177 4.09 -23.96 -1.08
C VAL A 177 4.10 -24.64 -2.47
N PRO A 178 4.89 -24.20 -3.48
CA PRO A 178 4.89 -24.87 -4.78
C PRO A 178 5.54 -26.26 -4.74
N GLY A 179 6.54 -26.46 -3.86
CA GLY A 179 7.18 -27.78 -3.68
C GLY A 179 6.24 -28.82 -3.07
N LEU A 180 5.43 -28.41 -2.10
CA LEU A 180 4.41 -29.27 -1.49
C LEU A 180 3.32 -29.66 -2.50
N ILE A 181 2.89 -28.72 -3.34
CA ILE A 181 1.90 -28.97 -4.40
C ILE A 181 2.45 -29.94 -5.45
N LEU A 182 3.70 -29.77 -5.90
CA LEU A 182 4.36 -30.69 -6.83
C LEU A 182 4.52 -32.10 -6.23
N ALA A 183 4.93 -32.20 -4.98
CA ALA A 183 5.05 -33.48 -4.27
C ALA A 183 3.69 -34.17 -4.11
N ALA A 184 2.63 -33.43 -3.76
CA ALA A 184 1.27 -33.96 -3.66
C ALA A 184 0.74 -34.44 -5.03
N CYS A 185 0.98 -33.68 -6.10
CA CYS A 185 0.64 -34.08 -7.47
C CYS A 185 1.39 -35.35 -7.90
N ALA A 186 2.69 -35.44 -7.62
CA ALA A 186 3.50 -36.62 -7.94
C ALA A 186 3.01 -37.86 -7.19
N LEU A 187 2.68 -37.72 -5.90
CA LEU A 187 2.11 -38.80 -5.08
C LEU A 187 0.75 -39.26 -5.63
N LEU A 188 -0.12 -38.31 -6.00
CA LEU A 188 -1.45 -38.64 -6.54
C LEU A 188 -1.35 -39.36 -7.89
N ILE A 189 -0.42 -38.97 -8.77
CA ILE A 189 -0.15 -39.66 -10.04
C ILE A 189 0.36 -41.08 -9.77
N LEU A 190 1.29 -41.25 -8.84
CA LEU A 190 1.83 -42.58 -8.46
C LEU A 190 0.70 -43.51 -8.00
N VAL A 191 -0.17 -43.03 -7.11
CA VAL A 191 -1.32 -43.80 -6.61
C VAL A 191 -2.28 -44.17 -7.75
N LEU A 192 -2.53 -43.24 -8.68
CA LEU A 192 -3.37 -43.51 -9.86
C LEU A 192 -2.76 -44.60 -10.75
N VAL A 193 -1.45 -44.55 -11.01
CA VAL A 193 -0.75 -45.56 -11.83
C VAL A 193 -0.83 -46.93 -11.16
N VAL A 194 -0.56 -47.01 -9.85
CA VAL A 194 -0.67 -48.28 -9.10
C VAL A 194 -2.11 -48.81 -9.15
N TYR A 195 -3.10 -47.93 -8.95
CA TYR A 195 -4.51 -48.30 -9.02
C TYR A 195 -4.88 -48.88 -10.39
N VAL A 196 -4.42 -48.23 -11.47
CA VAL A 196 -4.62 -48.73 -12.83
C VAL A 196 -3.92 -50.07 -13.01
N CYS A 197 -2.65 -50.21 -12.63
CA CYS A 197 -1.91 -51.48 -12.75
C CYS A 197 -2.60 -52.65 -12.04
N VAL A 198 -3.11 -52.43 -10.82
CA VAL A 198 -3.86 -53.44 -10.07
C VAL A 198 -5.19 -53.77 -10.75
N ARG A 199 -5.87 -52.76 -11.31
CA ARG A 199 -7.12 -52.95 -12.07
C ARG A 199 -6.89 -53.64 -13.40
N THR A 200 -5.74 -53.44 -14.03
CA THR A 200 -5.39 -53.95 -15.34
C THR A 200 -4.66 -55.28 -15.29
N THR A 201 -4.45 -55.91 -14.13
CA THR A 201 -3.94 -57.29 -14.12
C THR A 201 -4.95 -58.17 -14.85
N PRO A 202 -4.65 -58.65 -16.07
CA PRO A 202 -5.56 -59.56 -16.74
C PRO A 202 -5.66 -60.81 -15.88
N ALA A 203 -6.88 -61.36 -15.78
CA ALA A 203 -7.12 -62.60 -15.04
C ALA A 203 -6.06 -63.65 -15.44
N PRO A 204 -5.49 -64.41 -14.49
CA PRO A 204 -4.57 -65.48 -14.83
C PRO A 204 -5.27 -66.40 -15.84
N MET A 205 -4.69 -66.48 -17.03
CA MET A 205 -5.23 -67.27 -18.14
C MET A 205 -5.44 -68.71 -17.64
N PRO A 206 -6.63 -69.31 -17.84
CA PRO A 206 -6.80 -70.73 -17.60
C PRO A 206 -5.88 -71.46 -18.58
N TRP A 207 -4.85 -72.11 -18.04
CA TRP A 207 -3.98 -73.00 -18.80
C TRP A 207 -4.85 -74.07 -19.47
N PRO A 208 -4.55 -74.47 -20.71
CA PRO A 208 -5.29 -75.54 -21.36
C PRO A 208 -4.97 -76.86 -20.66
N ILE A 209 -6.03 -77.50 -20.19
CA ILE A 209 -6.10 -78.87 -19.70
C ILE A 209 -5.33 -79.80 -20.66
N ASP A 210 -4.44 -80.63 -20.11
CA ASP A 210 -3.84 -81.77 -20.82
C ASP A 210 -4.95 -82.74 -21.25
N PRO A 211 -4.91 -83.23 -22.50
CA PRO A 211 -5.09 -84.67 -22.67
C PRO A 211 -4.05 -85.15 -23.72
N ILE A 212 -3.48 -86.34 -23.66
CA ILE A 212 -4.16 -87.62 -23.83
C ILE A 212 -3.13 -88.72 -23.51
N VAL A 213 -3.54 -89.64 -22.65
CA VAL A 213 -3.03 -91.00 -22.54
C VAL A 213 -3.18 -91.72 -23.89
N THR A 214 -2.09 -92.12 -24.52
CA THR A 214 -2.07 -93.27 -25.43
C THR A 214 -0.81 -94.09 -25.19
N MET A 215 -0.90 -95.01 -24.22
CA MET A 215 -0.13 -96.24 -24.26
C MET A 215 -0.98 -97.27 -25.01
N SER A 216 -0.61 -97.53 -26.26
CA SER A 216 -1.06 -98.69 -27.02
C SER A 216 0.07 -99.73 -26.98
N GLY A 217 -0.27 -100.93 -26.50
CA GLY A 217 0.56 -102.13 -26.60
C GLY A 217 0.47 -102.81 -27.97
#